data_AF-A0A355CAM7-F1
#
_entry.id   AF-A0A355CAM7-F1
#
_cell.length_a   1.000
_cell.length_b   1.000
_cell.length_c   1.000
_cell.angle_alpha   90.00
_cell.angle_beta   90.00
_cell.angle_gamma   90.00
#
_symmetry.space_group_name_H-M   'P 1'
#
loop_
_entity.id
_entity.type
_entity.pdbx_description
1 polymer ?
#
loop_
_entity_poly.entity_id
_entity_poly.type
_entity_poly.pdbx_seq_one_letter_code
_entity_poly.pdbx_strand_id
1 'polypeptide(L)' 'MSNEEFKKRFLSFHSLIYRISCRILENGDDADDITQEVYIKLWEQRNNLGKHP' A
#
# COMPACT_ATOMS: atom_id res chain seq x y z
N MET A 1 6.68 -10.16 9.94
CA MET A 1 7.26 -9.86 8.60
C MET A 1 8.43 -8.90 8.73
N SER A 2 9.53 -9.14 8.01
CA SER A 2 10.70 -8.25 7.96
C SER A 2 10.53 -7.12 6.91
N ASN A 3 11.41 -6.12 6.94
CA ASN A 3 11.37 -5.02 5.96
C ASN A 3 11.60 -5.51 4.52
N GLU A 4 12.59 -6.38 4.29
CA GLU A 4 12.88 -6.92 2.97
C GLU A 4 11.74 -7.79 2.43
N GLU A 5 11.16 -8.62 3.29
CA GLU A 5 10.01 -9.46 2.94
C GLU A 5 8.80 -8.60 2.55
N PHE A 6 8.53 -7.54 3.31
CA PHE A 6 7.46 -6.59 3.00
C PHE A 6 7.69 -5.91 1.66
N LYS A 7 8.89 -5.38 1.42
CA LYS A 7 9.24 -4.72 0.15
C LYS A 7 9.08 -5.67 -1.02
N LYS A 8 9.61 -6.89 -0.92
CA LYS A 8 9.50 -7.92 -1.97
C LYS A 8 8.05 -8.30 -2.26
N ARG A 9 7.21 -8.35 -1.23
CA ARG A 9 5.81 -8.77 -1.35
C ARG A 9 4.89 -7.65 -1.85
N PHE A 10 5.10 -6.41 -1.40
CA PHE A 10 4.12 -5.34 -1.59
C PHE A 10 4.53 -4.25 -2.58
N LEU A 11 5.83 -3.98 -2.81
CA LEU A 11 6.23 -2.89 -3.71
C LEU A 11 5.81 -3.11 -5.17
N SER A 12 5.68 -4.37 -5.60
CA SER A 12 5.16 -4.70 -6.94
C SER A 12 3.74 -4.19 -7.18
N PHE A 13 2.97 -3.92 -6.13
CA PHE A 13 1.62 -3.36 -6.23
C PHE A 13 1.59 -1.83 -6.31
N HIS A 14 2.72 -1.13 -6.20
CA HIS A 14 2.75 0.34 -6.19
C HIS A 14 2.01 0.94 -7.38
N SER A 15 2.32 0.50 -8.60
CA SER A 15 1.67 0.99 -9.81
C SER A 15 0.16 0.69 -9.85
N LEU A 16 -0.30 -0.37 -9.20
CA LEU A 16 -1.73 -0.67 -9.09
C LEU A 16 -2.40 0.27 -8.09
N ILE A 17 -1.84 0.38 -6.88
CA ILE A 17 -2.35 1.22 -5.80
C ILE A 17 -2.42 2.67 -6.27
N TYR A 18 -1.33 3.20 -6.81
CA TYR A 18 -1.27 4.58 -7.32
C TYR A 18 -2.30 4.86 -8.41
N ARG A 19 -2.47 3.96 -9.39
CA ARG A 19 -3.48 4.13 -10.45
C ARG A 19 -4.91 4.14 -9.91
N ILE A 20 -5.19 3.34 -8.88
CA ILE A 20 -6.49 3.35 -8.21
C ILE A 20 -6.67 4.67 -7.46
N SER A 21 -5.66 5.12 -6.70
CA SER A 21 -5.68 6.42 -6.01
C SER A 21 -5.94 7.58 -6.97
N CYS A 22 -5.24 7.64 -8.10
CA CYS A 22 -5.45 8.68 -9.13
C CYS A 22 -6.87 8.66 -9.70
N ARG A 23 -7.48 7.49 -9.88
CA ARG A 23 -8.86 7.38 -10.39
C ARG A 23 -9.90 7.83 -9.38
N ILE A 24 -9.62 7.71 -8.09
CA ILE A 24 -10.55 8.07 -7.02
C ILE A 24 -10.47 9.56 -6.72
N LEU A 25 -9.25 10.10 -6.69
CA LEU A 25 -9.00 11.46 -6.21
C LEU A 25 -8.93 12.49 -7.35
N GLU A 26 -8.66 12.04 -8.59
CA GLU A 26 -8.47 12.90 -9.77
C GLU A 26 -7.40 14.00 -9.58
N ASN A 27 -6.56 13.85 -8.54
CA ASN A 27 -5.46 14.72 -8.17
C ASN A 27 -4.20 13.87 -7.97
N GLY A 28 -3.09 14.24 -8.61
CA GLY A 28 -1.84 13.51 -8.56
C GLY A 28 -1.14 13.57 -7.19
N ASP A 29 -1.21 14.72 -6.52
CA ASP A 29 -0.56 14.93 -5.22
C ASP A 29 -1.30 14.15 -4.12
N ASP A 30 -2.62 14.29 -4.06
CA ASP A 30 -3.46 13.53 -3.11
C ASP A 30 -3.35 12.01 -3.36
N ALA A 31 -3.18 11.60 -4.62
CA ALA A 31 -2.98 10.20 -4.97
C ALA A 31 -1.65 9.63 -4.49
N ASP A 32 -0.59 10.44 -4.47
CA ASP A 32 0.69 10.02 -3.92
C ASP A 32 0.60 9.87 -2.40
N ASP A 33 0.01 10.86 -1.72
CA ASP A 33 -0.20 10.83 -0.26
C ASP A 33 -1.03 9.61 0.17
N ILE A 34 -2.14 9.33 -0.52
CA ILE A 34 -2.96 8.16 -0.22
C ILE A 34 -2.22 6.85 -0.52
N THR A 35 -1.40 6.81 -1.57
CA THR A 35 -0.58 5.64 -1.88
C THR A 35 0.41 5.36 -0.74
N GLN A 36 1.05 6.39 -0.19
CA GLN A 36 1.95 6.27 0.95
C GLN A 36 1.20 5.82 2.23
N GLU A 37 0.04 6.41 2.52
CA GLU A 37 -0.84 6.01 3.63
C GLU A 37 -1.27 4.54 3.58
N VAL A 38 -1.57 4.03 2.37
CA VAL A 38 -1.89 2.61 2.18
C VAL A 38 -0.72 1.72 2.59
N TYR A 39 0.52 2.09 2.23
CA TYR A 39 1.70 1.34 2.64
C TYR A 39 1.98 1.40 4.14
N ILE A 40 1.74 2.55 4.78
CA ILE A 40 1.85 2.71 6.24
C ILE A 40 0.89 1.74 6.94
N LYS A 41 -0.40 1.75 6.55
CA LYS A 41 -1.42 0.87 7.11
C LYS A 41 -1.13 -0.61 6.87
N LEU A 42 -0.67 -0.97 5.66
CA LEU A 42 -0.23 -2.33 5.35
C LEU A 42 0.93 -2.78 6.26
N TRP A 43 1.89 -1.89 6.52
CA TRP A 43 3.01 -2.19 7.40
C TRP A 43 2.56 -2.35 8.86
N GLU A 44 1.71 -1.49 9.37
CA GLU A 44 1.14 -1.59 10.72
C GLU A 44 0.41 -2.92 10.92
N GLN A 45 -0.35 -3.36 9.91
CA GLN A 45 -1.14 -4.59 9.95
C GLN A 45 -0.36 -5.85 9.54
N ARG A 46 0.91 -5.74 9.14
CA ARG A 46 1.68 -6.82 8.48
C ARG A 46 1.72 -8.16 9.22
N ASN A 47 1.59 -8.15 10.55
CA ASN A 47 1.60 -9.37 11.38
C ASN A 47 0.21 -10.00 11.56
N ASN A 48 -0.83 -9.32 11.11
CA ASN A 48 -2.24 -9.73 11.15
C ASN A 48 -2.77 -10.08 9.75
N LEU A 49 -2.09 -9.67 8.68
CA LEU A 49 -2.43 -10.03 7.31
C LEU A 49 -2.45 -11.56 7.13
N GLY A 50 -3.57 -12.09 6.65
CA GLY A 50 -3.77 -13.53 6.42
C GLY A 50 -4.19 -14.32 7.65
N LYS A 51 -4.37 -13.67 8.81
CA LYS A 51 -5.02 -14.26 9.98
C LYS A 51 -6.51 -13.91 9.95
N HIS A 52 -7.27 -14.58 9.09
CA HIS A 52 -8.71 -14.73 9.30
C HIS A 52 -8.95 -15.99 10.16
N PRO A 53 -9.94 -16.00 11.09
CA PRO A 53 -10.38 -17.23 11.72
C PRO A 53 -10.93 -18.23 10.71
#